data_AF-A0A7Y6PYE4-F1
#
_entry.id   AF-A0A7Y6PYE4-F1
#
_cell.length_a   1.000
_cell.length_b   1.000
_cell.length_c   1.000
_cell.angle_alpha   90.00
_cell.angle_beta   90.00
_cell.angle_gamma   90.00
#
_symmetry.space_group_name_H-M   'P 1'
#
loop_
_entity.id
_entity.type
_entity.pdbx_description
1 polymer ?
#
loop_
_entity_poly.entity_id
_entity_poly.type
_entity_poly.pdbx_seq_one_letter_code
_entity_poly.pdbx_strand_id
1 'polypeptide(L)'
;MDSLPFIDEHAVPFDAPASTVWASMLKTLSGMTGSAALARVLGCDPVKATPEFAGRPGDAVPGFRVVEAEPGRRLELRGRHRFSNYALTFVLDGNEIRAISHGAFPGLLGRLYRA
;
A
#
# COMPACT_ATOMS: atom_id res chain seq x y z
N MET A 1 4.13 -11.47 -13.55
CA MET A 1 4.82 -10.35 -12.87
C MET A 1 5.19 -10.88 -11.51
N ASP A 2 6.48 -11.07 -11.26
CA ASP A 2 7.04 -11.85 -10.16
C ASP A 2 6.41 -11.51 -8.80
N SER A 3 6.12 -12.53 -8.00
CA SER A 3 5.67 -12.36 -6.62
C SER A 3 6.75 -11.61 -5.85
N LEU A 4 6.44 -10.39 -5.41
CA LEU A 4 7.34 -9.65 -4.52
C LEU A 4 7.58 -10.49 -3.25
N PRO A 5 8.82 -10.55 -2.71
CA PRO A 5 9.10 -11.26 -1.48
C PRO A 5 8.29 -10.73 -0.30
N PHE A 6 7.83 -11.62 0.57
CA PHE A 6 7.19 -11.25 1.85
C PHE A 6 8.18 -10.49 2.74
N ILE A 7 7.70 -9.44 3.40
CA ILE A 7 8.46 -8.67 4.41
C ILE A 7 7.84 -8.91 5.79
N ASP A 8 6.57 -8.54 5.95
CA ASP A 8 5.86 -8.64 7.21
C ASP A 8 4.34 -8.74 7.02
N GLU A 9 3.68 -9.05 8.13
CA GLU A 9 2.24 -9.00 8.28
C GLU A 9 1.91 -8.37 9.63
N HIS A 10 0.94 -7.47 9.64
CA HIS A 10 0.40 -6.87 10.85
C HIS A 10 -1.12 -7.06 10.90
N ALA A 11 -1.61 -7.63 11.99
CA ALA A 11 -3.01 -7.93 12.19
C ALA A 11 -3.58 -7.16 13.38
N VAL A 12 -4.75 -6.56 13.20
CA VAL A 12 -5.43 -5.79 14.26
C VAL A 12 -6.90 -6.23 14.32
N PRO A 13 -7.40 -6.63 15.50
CA PRO A 13 -8.81 -6.92 15.67
C PRO A 13 -9.65 -5.63 15.65
N PHE A 14 -10.88 -5.73 15.17
CA PHE A 14 -11.87 -4.67 15.19
C PHE A 14 -13.24 -5.20 15.63
N ASP A 15 -14.02 -4.34 16.28
CA ASP A 15 -15.41 -4.62 16.65
C ASP A 15 -16.34 -3.61 15.96
N ALA A 16 -16.46 -3.76 14.64
CA ALA A 16 -17.27 -2.90 13.78
C ALA A 16 -17.63 -3.63 12.48
N PRO A 17 -18.67 -3.20 11.76
CA PRO A 17 -18.96 -3.71 10.42
C PRO A 17 -17.77 -3.52 9.47
N ALA A 18 -17.46 -4.54 8.66
CA ALA A 18 -16.36 -4.49 7.70
C ALA A 18 -16.45 -3.31 6.73
N SER A 19 -17.66 -2.87 6.37
CA SER A 19 -17.89 -1.67 5.54
C SER A 19 -17.42 -0.38 6.22
N THR A 20 -17.60 -0.25 7.53
CA THR A 20 -17.14 0.90 8.32
C THR A 20 -15.62 0.91 8.45
N VAL A 21 -15.03 -0.27 8.69
CA VAL A 21 -13.56 -0.44 8.74
C VAL A 21 -12.96 -0.13 7.38
N TRP A 22 -13.56 -0.63 6.30
CA TRP A 22 -13.16 -0.35 4.93
C TRP A 22 -13.18 1.15 4.62
N ALA A 23 -14.30 1.84 4.92
CA ALA A 23 -14.40 3.28 4.71
C ALA A 23 -13.37 4.08 5.51
N SER A 24 -13.12 3.68 6.77
CA SER A 24 -12.11 4.29 7.63
C SER A 24 -10.70 4.07 7.09
N MET A 25 -10.39 2.86 6.62
CA MET A 25 -9.12 2.52 5.98
C MET A 25 -8.89 3.40 4.75
N LEU A 26 -9.86 3.51 3.84
CA LEU A 26 -9.72 4.36 2.65
C LEU A 26 -9.52 5.83 3.01
N LYS A 27 -10.22 6.33 4.03
CA LYS A 27 -10.04 7.69 4.53
C LYS A 27 -8.62 7.91 5.07
N THR A 28 -8.09 6.96 5.84
CA THR A 28 -6.70 7.01 6.33
C THR A 28 -5.70 7.03 5.17
N LEU A 29 -5.89 6.17 4.17
CA LEU A 29 -5.05 6.13 2.98
C LEU A 29 -5.10 7.46 2.21
N SER A 30 -6.29 8.07 2.05
CA SER A 30 -6.42 9.37 1.38
C SER A 30 -5.66 10.50 2.09
N GLY A 31 -5.46 10.38 3.40
CA GLY A 31 -4.67 11.30 4.22
C GLY A 31 -3.17 11.03 4.21
N MET A 32 -2.71 9.91 3.63
CA MET A 32 -1.28 9.58 3.52
C MET A 32 -0.59 10.52 2.55
N THR A 33 -0.18 11.67 3.06
CA THR A 33 0.69 12.61 2.36
C THR A 33 2.13 12.31 2.75
N GLY A 34 2.78 11.43 2.00
CA GLY A 34 4.25 11.42 2.01
C GLY A 34 4.76 12.81 1.61
N SER A 35 5.94 13.23 2.08
CA SER A 35 6.55 14.47 1.60
C SER A 35 6.66 14.41 0.07
N ALA A 36 5.84 15.18 -0.65
CA ALA A 36 5.84 15.19 -2.11
C ALA A 36 7.21 15.56 -2.70
N ALA A 37 8.00 16.33 -1.94
CA ALA A 37 9.39 16.62 -2.24
C ALA A 37 10.28 15.37 -2.14
N LEU A 38 10.15 14.60 -1.05
CA LEU A 38 10.89 13.35 -0.87
C LEU A 38 10.47 12.27 -1.90
N ALA A 39 9.17 12.20 -2.23
CA ALA A 39 8.65 11.29 -3.24
C ALA A 39 9.23 11.58 -4.64
N ARG A 40 9.39 12.87 -5.00
CA ARG A 40 10.11 13.25 -6.23
C ARG A 40 11.59 12.89 -6.18
N VAL A 41 12.26 13.20 -5.07
CA VAL A 41 13.69 12.89 -4.91
C VAL A 41 13.92 11.39 -4.99
N LEU A 42 13.08 10.55 -4.40
CA LEU A 42 13.23 9.09 -4.46
C LEU A 42 12.71 8.47 -5.77
N GLY A 43 12.05 9.24 -6.64
CA GLY A 43 11.44 8.73 -7.87
C GLY A 43 10.31 7.76 -7.58
N CYS A 44 9.50 8.04 -6.55
CA CYS A 44 8.32 7.25 -6.23
C CYS A 44 7.31 7.33 -7.38
N ASP A 45 6.76 6.19 -7.77
CA ASP A 45 5.69 6.09 -8.76
C ASP A 45 4.52 5.35 -8.07
N PRO A 46 3.36 6.01 -7.87
CA PRO A 46 2.98 7.36 -8.34
C PRO A 46 3.43 8.52 -7.44
N VAL A 47 3.73 9.69 -8.03
CA VAL A 47 4.11 10.93 -7.28
C VAL A 47 2.88 11.74 -6.82
N LYS A 48 1.76 11.67 -7.56
CA LYS A 48 0.56 12.49 -7.35
C LYS A 48 -0.56 11.65 -6.74
N ALA A 49 -1.29 12.26 -5.81
CA ALA A 49 -2.54 11.73 -5.30
C ALA A 49 -3.68 11.93 -6.32
N THR A 50 -4.64 11.01 -6.35
CA THR A 50 -5.95 11.21 -6.96
C THR A 50 -6.78 12.13 -6.06
N PRO A 51 -7.33 13.25 -6.56
CA PRO A 51 -8.08 14.21 -5.73
C PRO A 51 -9.28 13.62 -4.99
N GLU A 52 -9.93 12.62 -5.59
CA GLU A 52 -11.09 11.90 -5.03
C GLU A 52 -10.74 10.43 -4.82
N PHE A 53 -9.74 10.15 -3.97
CA PHE A 53 -9.33 8.78 -3.66
C PHE A 53 -10.52 7.99 -3.09
N ALA A 54 -11.01 7.01 -3.86
CA ALA A 54 -12.13 6.16 -3.50
C ALA A 54 -11.70 4.69 -3.34
N GLY A 55 -10.40 4.41 -3.41
CA GLY A 55 -9.86 3.05 -3.34
C GLY A 55 -10.16 2.22 -4.59
N ARG A 56 -10.42 2.86 -5.74
CA ARG A 56 -10.72 2.17 -7.01
C ARG A 56 -9.42 1.75 -7.68
N PRO A 57 -9.37 0.64 -8.44
CA PRO A 57 -8.21 0.32 -9.25
C PRO A 57 -7.79 1.50 -10.13
N GLY A 58 -6.51 1.88 -10.03
CA GLY A 58 -5.96 3.07 -10.69
C GLY A 58 -5.86 4.31 -9.79
N ASP A 59 -6.62 4.40 -8.70
CA ASP A 59 -6.48 5.48 -7.72
C ASP A 59 -5.08 5.47 -7.11
N ALA A 60 -4.56 6.66 -6.83
CA ALA A 60 -3.20 6.84 -6.34
C ALA A 60 -3.17 7.69 -5.07
N VAL A 61 -2.28 7.31 -4.16
CA VAL A 61 -1.73 8.19 -3.12
C VAL A 61 -0.22 8.23 -3.34
N PRO A 62 0.51 9.27 -2.89
CA PRO A 62 1.94 9.35 -3.15
C PRO A 62 2.68 8.08 -2.69
N GLY A 63 3.34 7.41 -3.64
CA GLY A 63 4.05 6.15 -3.43
C GLY A 63 3.24 4.88 -3.58
N PHE A 64 1.91 4.93 -3.76
CA PHE A 64 1.05 3.75 -3.95
C PHE A 64 -0.05 3.98 -4.99
N ARG A 65 -0.28 2.97 -5.82
CA ARG A 65 -1.42 2.85 -6.72
C ARG A 65 -2.27 1.65 -6.30
N VAL A 66 -3.59 1.81 -6.28
CA VAL A 66 -4.52 0.69 -6.11
C VAL A 66 -4.45 -0.17 -7.38
N VAL A 67 -4.12 -1.44 -7.22
CA VAL A 67 -4.09 -2.41 -8.33
C VAL A 67 -5.29 -3.36 -8.28
N GLU A 68 -5.84 -3.61 -7.10
CA GLU A 68 -7.00 -4.46 -6.88
C GLU A 68 -7.82 -3.92 -5.71
N ALA A 69 -9.15 -4.00 -5.80
CA ALA A 69 -10.05 -3.62 -4.73
C ALA A 69 -11.31 -4.49 -4.75
N GLU A 70 -11.52 -5.22 -3.65
CA GLU A 70 -12.76 -5.90 -3.29
C GLU A 70 -13.34 -5.24 -2.04
N PRO A 71 -14.37 -4.38 -2.19
CA PRO A 71 -14.92 -3.62 -1.08
C PRO A 71 -15.29 -4.50 0.13
N GLY A 72 -14.76 -4.13 1.30
CA GLY A 72 -15.01 -4.83 2.56
C GLY A 72 -14.24 -6.14 2.73
N ARG A 73 -13.34 -6.51 1.79
CA ARG A 73 -12.58 -7.77 1.84
C ARG A 73 -11.09 -7.60 1.57
N ARG A 74 -10.71 -6.92 0.49
CA ARG A 74 -9.31 -6.88 0.04
C ARG A 74 -8.99 -5.59 -0.69
N LEU A 75 -7.84 -4.98 -0.38
CA LEU A 75 -7.29 -3.85 -1.14
C LEU A 75 -5.80 -4.10 -1.37
N GLU A 76 -5.37 -4.10 -2.63
CA GLU A 76 -3.95 -4.22 -2.96
C GLU A 76 -3.43 -2.89 -3.50
N LEU A 77 -2.39 -2.38 -2.84
CA LEU A 77 -1.64 -1.21 -3.22
C LEU A 77 -0.26 -1.64 -3.72
N ARG A 78 0.21 -1.06 -4.82
CA ARG A 78 1.59 -1.24 -5.30
C ARG A 78 2.28 0.08 -5.48
N GLY A 79 3.55 0.10 -5.16
CA GLY A 79 4.42 1.24 -5.35
C GLY A 79 5.79 0.82 -5.81
N ARG A 80 6.50 1.79 -6.34
CA ARG A 80 7.91 1.65 -6.68
C ARG A 80 8.61 2.95 -6.38
N HIS A 81 9.83 2.86 -5.90
CA HIS A 81 10.81 3.93 -5.99
C HIS A 81 12.09 3.40 -6.61
N ARG A 82 13.07 4.27 -6.84
CA ARG A 82 14.34 3.93 -7.53
C ARG A 82 15.12 2.72 -6.99
N PHE A 83 14.83 2.25 -5.78
CA PHE A 83 15.55 1.18 -5.09
C PHE A 83 14.66 0.03 -4.64
N SER A 84 13.33 0.14 -4.79
CA SER A 84 12.39 -0.87 -4.27
C SER A 84 11.12 -0.92 -5.10
N ASN A 85 10.62 -2.13 -5.29
CA ASN A 85 9.24 -2.40 -5.69
C ASN A 85 8.54 -3.00 -4.47
N TYR A 86 7.36 -2.49 -4.13
CA TYR A 86 6.65 -2.93 -2.93
C TYR A 86 5.15 -3.01 -3.16
N ALA A 87 4.51 -3.89 -2.41
CA ALA A 87 3.07 -4.05 -2.36
C ALA A 87 2.61 -4.07 -0.90
N LEU A 88 1.47 -3.44 -0.65
CA LEU A 88 0.78 -3.46 0.64
C LEU A 88 -0.64 -3.96 0.39
N THR A 89 -0.98 -5.10 0.99
CA THR A 89 -2.30 -5.71 0.84
C THR A 89 -3.05 -5.62 2.16
N PHE A 90 -4.23 -5.02 2.14
CA PHE A 90 -5.16 -5.08 3.25
C PHE A 90 -6.16 -6.20 3.03
N VAL A 91 -6.36 -7.07 4.03
CA VAL A 91 -7.37 -8.12 4.02
C VAL A 91 -8.25 -7.97 5.26
N LEU A 92 -9.56 -7.85 5.06
CA LEU A 92 -10.56 -7.83 6.12
C LEU A 92 -11.18 -9.22 6.18
N ASP A 93 -11.04 -9.89 7.32
CA ASP A 93 -11.50 -11.25 7.53
C ASP A 93 -12.15 -11.38 8.90
N GLY A 94 -13.45 -11.66 8.92
CA GLY A 94 -14.25 -11.65 10.15
C GLY A 94 -14.14 -10.32 10.90
N ASN A 95 -13.40 -10.36 12.00
CA ASN A 95 -13.22 -9.30 12.99
C ASN A 95 -11.79 -8.74 12.96
N GLU A 96 -11.01 -9.03 11.93
CA GLU A 96 -9.59 -8.68 11.87
C GLU A 96 -9.26 -8.03 10.55
N ILE A 97 -8.42 -7.00 10.61
CA ILE A 97 -7.76 -6.42 9.44
C ILE A 97 -6.28 -6.81 9.47
N ARG A 98 -5.83 -7.39 8.36
CA ARG A 98 -4.42 -7.72 8.11
C ARG A 98 -3.84 -6.77 7.09
N ALA A 99 -2.65 -6.25 7.36
CA ALA A 99 -1.83 -5.50 6.43
C ALA A 99 -0.58 -6.33 6.12
N ILE A 100 -0.43 -6.74 4.87
CA ILE A 100 0.63 -7.65 4.41
C ILE A 100 1.57 -6.89 3.48
N SER A 101 2.83 -6.76 3.88
CA SER A 101 3.85 -6.06 3.11
C SER A 101 4.71 -7.03 2.32
N HIS A 102 4.85 -6.75 1.03
CA HIS A 102 5.82 -7.43 0.17
C HIS A 102 6.76 -6.38 -0.44
N GLY A 103 8.02 -6.75 -0.66
CA GLY A 103 8.95 -5.85 -1.31
C GLY A 103 10.22 -6.53 -1.80
N ALA A 104 10.69 -6.04 -2.94
CA ALA A 104 11.96 -6.40 -3.54
C ALA A 104 12.81 -5.15 -3.66
N PHE A 105 14.08 -5.24 -3.29
CA PHE A 105 15.05 -4.16 -3.39
C PHE A 105 16.05 -4.45 -4.51
N PRO A 106 15.71 -4.20 -5.79
CA PRO A 106 16.63 -4.44 -6.90
C PRO A 106 17.76 -3.39 -6.90
N GLY A 107 19.03 -3.84 -6.93
CA GLY A 107 20.22 -2.99 -7.10
C GLY A 107 21.27 -3.10 -5.99
N LEU A 108 22.36 -2.31 -6.13
CA LEU A 108 23.51 -2.27 -5.20
C LEU A 108 23.11 -1.98 -3.73
N LEU A 109 22.07 -1.19 -3.51
CA LEU A 109 21.56 -0.86 -2.16
C LEU A 109 20.74 -2.00 -1.54
N GLY A 110 20.07 -2.83 -2.35
CA GLY A 110 19.40 -4.03 -1.86
C GLY A 110 20.34 -5.13 -1.39
N ARG A 111 21.60 -5.13 -1.88
CA ARG A 111 22.68 -5.99 -1.36
C ARG A 111 23.15 -5.58 0.03
N LEU A 112 23.10 -4.28 0.36
CA LEU A 112 23.47 -3.76 1.68
C LEU A 112 22.40 -4.02 2.74
N TYR A 113 21.12 -4.12 2.35
CA TYR A 113 20.03 -4.46 3.28
C TYR A 113 19.88 -5.97 3.54
N ARG A 114 20.51 -6.80 2.68
CA ARG A 114 20.49 -8.27 2.80
C ARG A 114 21.71 -8.83 3.55
N ALA A 115 22.46 -7.96 4.23
CA ALA A 115 23.64 -8.29 5.05
C ALA A 115 23.30 -8.20 6.54
#